data_AF-A0A832CXF3-F1
#
_entry.id   AF-A0A832CXF3-F1
#
_cell.length_a   1.000
_cell.length_b   1.000
_cell.length_c   1.000
_cell.angle_alpha   90.00
_cell.angle_beta   90.00
_cell.angle_gamma   90.00
#
_symmetry.space_group_name_H-M   'P 1'
#
loop_
_entity.id
_entity.type
_entity.pdbx_description
1 polymer ?
#
loop_
_entity_poly.entity_id
_entity_poly.type
_entity_poly.pdbx_seq_one_letter_code
_entity_poly.pdbx_strand_id
1 'polypeptide(L)'
;MHSLNRIKVKLIKKALIKKIEETITLDDVKEWLWEDFGIKVKSWNEASKFILRDDVTISDIITFLLENDIEVSDDLFSNIDEVLKNKVNLRL
;
A
#
# COMPACT_ATOMS: atom_id res chain seq x y z
N MET A 1 -12.23 16.12 -10.35
CA MET A 1 -10.80 15.70 -10.37
C MET A 1 -10.31 15.03 -9.08
N HIS A 2 -10.83 15.32 -7.89
CA HIS A 2 -10.29 14.76 -6.62
C HIS A 2 -10.56 13.26 -6.35
N SER A 3 -11.59 12.66 -6.94
CA SER A 3 -11.97 11.25 -6.69
C SER A 3 -11.03 10.23 -7.34
N LEU A 4 -10.54 10.53 -8.55
CA LEU A 4 -9.60 9.67 -9.28
C LEU A 4 -8.27 9.51 -8.54
N ASN A 5 -7.80 10.60 -7.91
CA ASN A 5 -6.54 10.57 -7.15
C ASN A 5 -6.64 9.67 -5.91
N ARG A 6 -7.75 9.75 -5.15
CA ARG A 6 -7.98 8.85 -4.00
C ARG A 6 -8.07 7.38 -4.41
N ILE A 7 -8.73 7.09 -5.54
CA ILE A 7 -8.81 5.72 -6.06
C ILE A 7 -7.42 5.22 -6.48
N LYS A 8 -6.64 6.05 -7.18
CA LYS A 8 -5.27 5.70 -7.60
C LYS A 8 -4.38 5.41 -6.39
N VAL A 9 -4.36 6.30 -5.39
CA VAL A 9 -3.61 6.10 -4.13
C VAL A 9 -3.99 4.78 -3.46
N LYS A 10 -5.30 4.49 -3.35
CA LYS A 10 -5.78 3.25 -2.75
C LYS A 10 -5.33 2.01 -3.53
N LEU A 11 -5.30 2.06 -4.86
CA LEU A 11 -4.82 0.95 -5.68
C LEU A 11 -3.31 0.73 -5.53
N ILE A 12 -2.52 1.81 -5.50
CA ILE A 12 -1.07 1.77 -5.28
C ILE A 12 -0.77 1.12 -3.93
N LYS A 13 -1.40 1.60 -2.86
CA LYS A 13 -1.22 1.03 -1.53
C LYS A 13 -1.59 -0.45 -1.45
N LYS A 14 -2.64 -0.87 -2.15
CA LYS A 14 -3.01 -2.30 -2.20
C LYS A 14 -1.94 -3.16 -2.88
N ALA A 15 -1.33 -2.66 -3.95
CA ALA A 15 -0.24 -3.35 -4.61
C ALA A 15 0.98 -3.48 -3.69
N LEU A 16 1.32 -2.40 -2.97
CA LEU A 16 2.41 -2.40 -2.00
C LEU A 16 2.13 -3.30 -0.79
N ILE A 17 0.92 -3.32 -0.26
CA ILE A 17 0.51 -4.24 0.81
C ILE A 17 0.69 -5.70 0.37
N LYS A 18 0.30 -6.03 -0.87
CA LYS A 18 0.50 -7.39 -1.41
C LYS A 18 1.99 -7.75 -1.47
N LYS A 19 2.83 -6.80 -1.91
CA LYS A 19 4.29 -6.98 -1.91
C LYS A 19 4.82 -7.22 -0.49
N ILE A 20 4.37 -6.43 0.50
CA ILE A 20 4.72 -6.62 1.92
C ILE A 20 4.30 -8.02 2.39
N GLU A 21 3.06 -8.44 2.17
CA GLU A 21 2.53 -9.75 2.58
C GLU A 21 3.32 -10.92 1.95
N GLU A 22 3.89 -10.73 0.75
CA GLU A 22 4.67 -11.75 0.04
C GLU A 22 6.13 -11.85 0.50
N THR A 23 6.65 -10.82 1.19
CA THR A 23 8.09 -10.67 1.37
C THR A 23 8.55 -10.33 2.78
N ILE A 24 7.69 -9.75 3.61
CA ILE A 24 7.99 -9.32 4.98
C ILE A 24 7.10 -10.09 5.96
N THR A 25 7.62 -10.39 7.15
CA THR A 25 6.84 -11.09 8.17
C THR A 25 5.82 -10.16 8.84
N LEU A 26 4.76 -10.73 9.41
CA LEU A 26 3.77 -9.95 10.14
C LEU A 26 4.39 -9.25 11.37
N ASP A 27 5.43 -9.82 11.98
CA ASP A 27 6.03 -9.27 13.19
C ASP A 27 6.86 -8.02 12.86
N ASP A 28 7.61 -8.02 11.77
CA ASP A 28 8.33 -6.82 11.30
C ASP A 28 7.34 -5.69 10.94
N VAL A 29 6.21 -6.03 10.31
CA VAL A 29 5.15 -5.05 10.02
C VAL A 29 4.51 -4.51 11.30
N LYS A 30 4.35 -5.33 12.34
CA LYS A 30 3.85 -4.86 13.64
C LYS A 30 4.83 -3.91 14.31
N GLU A 31 6.12 -4.22 14.25
CA GLU A 31 7.18 -3.38 14.79
C GLU A 31 7.17 -2.01 14.11
N TRP A 32 7.21 -2.00 12.77
CA TRP A 32 7.11 -0.77 11.99
C TRP A 32 5.87 0.07 12.33
N LEU A 33 4.67 -0.55 12.35
CA LEU A 33 3.43 0.16 12.68
C LEU A 33 3.43 0.71 14.12
N TRP A 34 4.14 0.06 15.03
CA TRP A 34 4.28 0.52 16.40
C TRP A 34 5.27 1.68 16.51
N GLU A 35 6.43 1.60 15.87
CA GLU A 35 7.49 2.60 15.98
C GLU A 35 7.14 3.91 15.27
N ASP A 36 6.61 3.83 14.06
CA ASP A 36 6.34 5.02 13.24
C ASP A 36 5.00 5.68 13.55
N PHE A 37 4.01 4.87 13.97
CA PHE A 37 2.62 5.33 14.10
C PHE A 37 2.01 5.08 15.49
N GLY A 38 2.69 4.35 16.38
CA GLY A 38 2.14 3.98 17.70
C GLY A 38 0.96 3.01 17.62
N ILE A 39 0.81 2.26 16.52
CA ILE A 39 -0.34 1.41 16.25
C ILE A 39 -0.02 -0.05 16.60
N LYS A 40 -0.85 -0.64 17.46
CA LYS A 40 -0.78 -2.08 17.77
C LYS A 40 -1.76 -2.87 16.91
N VAL A 41 -1.25 -3.82 16.15
CA VAL A 41 -2.06 -4.75 15.34
C VAL A 41 -1.78 -6.20 15.71
N LYS A 42 -2.77 -7.08 15.51
CA LYS A 42 -2.70 -8.50 15.85
C LYS A 42 -2.69 -9.43 14.63
N SER A 43 -3.12 -8.93 13.48
CA SER A 43 -3.30 -9.74 12.26
C SER A 43 -2.99 -8.93 11.00
N TRP A 44 -2.73 -9.62 9.90
CA TRP A 44 -2.61 -9.01 8.57
C TRP A 44 -3.84 -8.18 8.20
N ASN A 45 -5.05 -8.66 8.50
CA ASN A 45 -6.27 -7.91 8.20
C ASN A 45 -6.34 -6.57 8.95
N GLU A 46 -5.81 -6.48 10.18
CA GLU A 46 -5.69 -5.21 10.90
C GLU A 46 -4.59 -4.33 10.30
N ALA A 47 -3.39 -4.88 10.08
CA ALA A 47 -2.26 -4.16 9.47
C ALA A 47 -2.66 -3.54 8.12
N SER A 48 -3.23 -4.33 7.21
CA SER A 48 -3.64 -3.90 5.87
C SER A 48 -4.73 -2.83 5.92
N LYS A 49 -5.62 -2.83 6.93
CA LYS A 49 -6.59 -1.74 7.13
C LYS A 49 -5.91 -0.44 7.57
N PHE A 50 -4.91 -0.53 8.45
CA PHE A 50 -4.16 0.63 8.92
C PHE A 50 -3.30 1.25 7.81
N ILE A 51 -2.58 0.42 7.05
CA ILE A 51 -1.74 0.88 5.93
C ILE A 51 -2.59 1.62 4.86
N LEU A 52 -3.86 1.23 4.70
CA LEU A 52 -4.79 1.89 3.77
C LEU A 52 -5.30 3.26 4.24
N ARG A 53 -5.08 3.68 5.50
CA ARG A 53 -5.53 4.97 6.02
C ARG A 53 -4.74 6.14 5.42
N ASP A 54 -5.32 7.33 5.41
CA ASP A 54 -4.73 8.51 4.75
C ASP A 54 -3.46 9.05 5.44
N ASP A 55 -3.24 8.72 6.71
CA ASP A 55 -2.06 9.09 7.53
C ASP A 55 -0.81 8.28 7.20
N VAL A 56 -0.94 7.08 6.64
CA VAL A 56 0.19 6.31 6.09
C VAL A 56 0.38 6.73 4.64
N THR A 57 1.51 7.31 4.26
CA THR A 57 1.72 7.74 2.87
C THR A 57 2.23 6.60 1.99
N ILE A 58 2.18 6.77 0.67
CA ILE A 58 2.85 5.83 -0.26
C ILE A 58 4.36 5.83 -0.01
N SER A 59 4.93 6.99 0.33
CA SER A 59 6.36 7.12 0.62
C SER A 59 6.74 6.29 1.83
N ASP A 60 5.96 6.32 2.92
CA ASP A 60 6.27 5.55 4.14
C ASP A 60 6.33 4.05 3.86
N ILE A 61 5.39 3.56 3.04
CA ILE A 61 5.33 2.15 2.65
C ILE A 61 6.53 1.75 1.77
N ILE A 62 6.95 2.63 0.86
CA ILE A 62 8.13 2.38 0.01
C ILE A 62 9.41 2.44 0.84
N THR A 63 9.55 3.42 1.73
CA THR A 63 10.69 3.52 2.65
C THR A 63 10.82 2.25 3.47
N PHE A 64 9.73 1.79 4.09
CA PHE A 64 9.72 0.54 4.86
C PHE A 64 10.17 -0.67 4.05
N LEU A 65 9.71 -0.81 2.79
CA LEU A 65 10.16 -1.88 1.89
C LEU A 65 11.67 -1.77 1.60
N LEU A 66 12.18 -0.57 1.30
CA LEU A 66 13.59 -0.35 1.02
C LEU A 66 14.50 -0.60 2.24
N GLU A 67 14.04 -0.23 3.44
CA GLU A 67 14.74 -0.51 4.70
C GLU A 67 14.83 -2.01 5.01
N ASN A 68 13.96 -2.82 4.42
CA ASN A 68 13.99 -4.29 4.47
C ASN A 68 14.65 -4.91 3.22
N ASP A 69 15.45 -4.15 2.48
CA ASP A 69 16.14 -4.57 1.25
C ASP A 69 15.20 -5.08 0.14
N ILE A 70 13.97 -4.55 0.09
CA ILE A 70 12.95 -4.97 -0.89
C ILE A 70 12.79 -3.93 -1.97
N GLU A 71 13.21 -4.28 -3.18
CA GLU A 71 13.05 -3.44 -4.35
C GLU A 71 11.57 -3.31 -4.76
N VAL A 72 11.17 -2.07 -5.04
CA VAL A 72 9.87 -1.71 -5.62
C VAL A 72 10.11 -1.32 -7.07
N SER A 73 9.67 -2.18 -7.98
CA SER A 73 9.86 -2.00 -9.40
C SER A 73 8.66 -1.28 -10.05
N ASP A 74 8.92 -0.52 -11.12
CA ASP A 74 7.90 0.29 -11.80
C ASP A 74 6.76 -0.56 -12.39
N ASP A 75 7.02 -1.82 -12.74
CA ASP A 75 6.01 -2.76 -13.25
C ASP A 75 4.91 -3.07 -12.24
N LEU A 76 5.16 -2.87 -10.93
CA LEU A 76 4.14 -3.00 -9.88
C LEU A 76 2.97 -2.05 -10.11
N PHE A 77 3.22 -0.89 -10.74
CA PHE A 77 2.22 0.15 -10.95
C PHE A 77 1.64 0.19 -12.37
N SER A 78 2.29 -0.47 -13.34
CA SER A 78 1.88 -0.48 -14.76
C SER A 78 0.43 -0.92 -14.97
N ASN A 79 -0.06 -1.87 -14.16
CA ASN A 79 -1.43 -2.37 -14.25
C ASN A 79 -2.48 -1.40 -13.66
N ILE A 80 -2.07 -0.41 -12.85
CA ILE A 80 -3.00 0.48 -12.15
C ILE A 80 -3.63 1.48 -13.12
N ASP A 81 -2.86 2.02 -14.07
CA ASP A 81 -3.39 2.97 -15.05
C ASP A 81 -4.35 2.28 -16.04
N GLU A 82 -4.15 1.00 -16.35
CA GLU A 82 -5.10 0.20 -17.13
C GLU A 82 -6.41 -0.06 -16.37
N VAL A 83 -6.32 -0.46 -15.10
CA VAL A 83 -7.49 -0.65 -14.22
C VAL A 83 -8.31 0.63 -14.08
N LEU A 84 -7.64 1.79 -13.97
CA LEU A 84 -8.30 3.09 -13.91
C LEU A 84 -9.02 3.42 -15.22
N LYS A 85 -8.39 3.20 -16.38
CA LYS A 85 -9.01 3.41 -17.70
C LYS A 85 -10.28 2.57 -17.88
N ASN A 86 -10.23 1.28 -17.52
CA ASN A 86 -11.39 0.39 -17.63
C ASN A 86 -12.55 0.79 -16.70
N LYS A 87 -12.26 1.24 -15.47
CA LYS A 87 -13.31 1.72 -14.55
C LYS A 87 -13.96 3.03 -14.97
N VAL A 88 -13.24 3.88 -15.71
CA VAL A 88 -13.78 5.13 -16.26
C VAL A 88 -14.63 4.84 -17.51
N ASN A 89 -14.20 3.93 -18.38
CA ASN A 89 -14.96 3.52 -19.57
C ASN A 89 -16.30 2.83 -19.25
N LEU A 90 -16.43 2.18 -18.09
CA LEU A 90 -17.71 1.59 -17.63
C LEU A 90 -18.69 2.62 -17.02
N ARG A 91 -18.30 3.90 -16.95
CA ARG A 91 -19.11 5.00 -16.40
C ARG A 91 -19.52 6.05 -17.45
N LEU A 92 -19.27 5.78 -18.74
CA LEU A 92 -19.77 6.53 -19.89
C LEU A 92 -20.76 5.66 -20.67
#